data_AF-A0A1Y0I205-F1
#
_entry.id   AF-A0A1Y0I205-F1
#
_cell.length_a   1.000
_cell.length_b   1.000
_cell.length_c   1.000
_cell.angle_alpha   90.00
_cell.angle_beta   90.00
_cell.angle_gamma   90.00
#
_symmetry.space_group_name_H-M   'P 1'
#
loop_
_entity.id
_entity.type
_entity.pdbx_description
1 polymer ?
#
loop_
_entity_poly.entity_id
_entity_poly.type
_entity_poly.pdbx_seq_one_letter_code
_entity_poly.pdbx_strand_id
1 'polypeptide(L)'
;MFFIIVGLVVVIWLLWNICRNTNDALDKQTAIQYEIVSLEKRIEELLDKLPENLSGEGNSVKKTEAPVAELDSGLVDLNHATLADLVALPKIGKALGQRIIEKRPYAAIDDLLQVQGISKDILEMNRARLTVSDAP
;
A
#
# COMPACT_ATOMS: atom_id res chain seq x y z
N MET A 1 -32.21 -24.09 28.86
CA MET A 1 -31.93 -22.76 29.46
C MET A 1 -30.46 -22.36 29.39
N PHE A 2 -29.52 -23.20 29.82
CA PHE A 2 -28.07 -22.88 29.80
C PHE A 2 -27.51 -22.48 28.42
N PHE A 3 -27.81 -23.23 27.36
CA PHE A 3 -27.35 -22.90 26.00
C PHE A 3 -27.90 -21.57 25.46
N ILE A 4 -29.09 -21.15 25.89
CA ILE A 4 -29.69 -19.88 25.50
C ILE A 4 -28.94 -18.72 26.17
N ILE A 5 -28.54 -18.89 27.43
CA ILE A 5 -27.75 -17.91 28.17
C ILE A 5 -26.36 -17.75 27.54
N VAL A 6 -25.69 -18.86 27.22
CA VAL A 6 -24.39 -18.84 26.52
C VAL A 6 -24.52 -18.16 25.15
N GLY A 7 -25.59 -18.48 24.40
CA GLY A 7 -25.89 -17.83 23.12
C GLY A 7 -26.08 -16.32 23.24
N LEU A 8 -26.83 -15.86 24.24
CA LEU A 8 -27.01 -14.43 24.51
C LEU A 8 -25.70 -13.72 24.87
N VAL A 9 -24.84 -14.34 25.68
CA VAL A 9 -23.53 -13.77 26.03
C VAL A 9 -22.63 -13.65 24.80
N VAL A 10 -22.62 -14.65 23.91
CA VAL A 10 -21.89 -14.59 22.64
C VAL A 10 -22.44 -13.50 21.74
N VAL A 11 -23.77 -13.37 21.61
CA VAL A 11 -24.39 -12.30 20.80
C VAL A 11 -24.05 -10.92 21.35
N ILE A 12 -24.12 -10.73 22.68
CA ILE A 12 -23.73 -9.48 23.32
C ILE A 12 -22.24 -9.18 23.11
N TRP A 13 -21.38 -10.19 23.22
CA TRP A 13 -19.95 -10.05 22.95
C TRP A 13 -19.65 -9.72 21.48
N LEU A 14 -20.36 -10.33 20.54
CA LEU A 14 -20.20 -10.14 19.10
C LEU A 14 -20.74 -8.76 18.68
N LEU A 15 -21.87 -8.33 19.23
CA LEU A 15 -22.39 -6.97 19.08
C LEU A 15 -21.41 -5.94 19.66
N TRP A 16 -20.85 -6.19 20.84
CA TRP A 16 -19.84 -5.32 21.44
C TRP A 16 -18.57 -5.26 20.57
N ASN A 17 -18.11 -6.39 20.03
CA ASN A 17 -16.92 -6.45 19.18
C ASN A 17 -17.14 -5.76 17.83
N ILE A 18 -18.32 -5.94 17.21
CA ILE A 18 -18.68 -5.23 15.98
C ILE A 18 -18.75 -3.72 16.26
N CYS A 19 -19.44 -3.29 17.32
CA CYS A 19 -19.51 -1.88 17.69
C CYS A 19 -18.12 -1.29 17.96
N ARG A 20 -17.23 -2.02 18.66
CA ARG A 20 -15.85 -1.57 18.90
C ARG A 20 -15.04 -1.46 17.61
N ASN A 21 -15.12 -2.46 16.73
CA ASN A 21 -14.38 -2.49 15.47
C ASN A 21 -14.90 -1.43 14.48
N THR A 22 -16.19 -1.10 14.52
CA THR A 22 -16.80 -0.05 13.68
C THR A 22 -16.51 1.37 14.19
N ASN A 23 -16.42 1.59 15.50
CA ASN A 23 -16.09 2.91 16.07
C ASN A 23 -14.70 3.40 15.63
N ASP A 24 -13.69 2.52 15.58
CA ASP A 24 -12.33 2.86 15.14
C ASP A 24 -12.24 3.18 13.64
N ALA A 25 -13.21 2.74 12.83
CA ALA A 25 -13.27 3.06 11.41
C ALA A 25 -13.85 4.46 11.14
N LEU A 26 -14.75 4.95 11.98
CA LEU A 26 -15.36 6.28 11.84
C LEU A 26 -14.36 7.40 12.16
N ASP A 27 -13.61 7.26 13.26
CA ASP A 27 -12.62 8.26 13.70
C ASP A 27 -11.51 8.48 12.66
N LYS A 28 -11.09 7.39 11.99
CA LYS A 28 -10.11 7.46 10.89
C LYS A 28 -10.67 8.19 9.68
N GLN A 29 -11.96 8.05 9.38
CA GLN A 29 -12.60 8.80 8.30
C GLN A 29 -12.65 10.30 8.62
N THR A 30 -12.97 10.68 9.86
CA THR A 30 -13.02 12.08 10.28
C THR A 30 -11.63 12.74 10.28
N ALA A 31 -10.57 11.99 10.64
CA ALA A 31 -9.19 12.48 10.57
C ALA A 31 -8.75 12.78 9.13
N ILE A 32 -9.10 11.92 8.17
CA ILE A 32 -8.78 12.14 6.74
C ILE A 32 -9.52 13.37 6.20
N GLN A 33 -10.78 13.57 6.59
CA GLN A 33 -11.56 14.75 6.19
C GLN A 33 -10.92 16.06 6.69
N TYR A 34 -10.37 16.06 7.91
CA TYR A 34 -9.66 17.23 8.44
C TYR A 34 -8.38 17.55 7.65
N GLU A 35 -7.61 16.53 7.25
CA GLU A 35 -6.41 16.74 6.43
C GLU A 35 -6.77 17.34 5.07
N ILE A 36 -7.80 16.83 4.39
CA ILE A 36 -8.25 17.35 3.08
C ILE A 36 -8.60 18.84 3.19
N VAL A 37 -9.43 19.20 4.17
CA VAL A 37 -9.86 20.60 4.37
C VAL A 37 -8.68 21.51 4.71
N SER A 38 -7.72 21.03 5.51
CA SER A 38 -6.51 21.80 5.84
C SER A 38 -5.58 22.00 4.64
N LEU A 39 -5.53 21.01 3.73
CA LEU A 39 -4.73 21.06 2.50
C LEU A 39 -5.35 22.01 1.48
N GLU A 40 -6.68 21.99 1.31
CA GLU A 40 -7.38 22.96 0.44
C GLU A 40 -7.05 24.40 0.82
N LYS A 41 -7.12 24.72 2.12
CA LYS A 41 -6.78 26.05 2.64
C LYS A 41 -5.30 26.42 2.41
N ARG A 42 -4.39 25.46 2.49
CA ARG A 42 -2.96 25.66 2.24
C ARG A 42 -2.67 25.90 0.75
N ILE A 43 -3.43 25.29 -0.15
CA ILE A 43 -3.36 25.54 -1.60
C ILE A 43 -3.86 26.95 -1.90
N GLU A 44 -4.98 27.38 -1.31
CA GLU A 44 -5.49 28.75 -1.45
C GLU A 44 -4.50 29.79 -0.94
N GLU A 45 -3.86 29.54 0.21
CA GLU A 45 -2.84 30.43 0.76
C GLU A 45 -1.59 30.52 -0.12
N LEU A 46 -1.19 29.42 -0.77
CA LEU A 46 -0.09 29.43 -1.75
C LEU A 46 -0.49 30.14 -3.05
N LEU A 47 -1.75 30.05 -3.47
CA LEU A 47 -2.25 30.77 -4.64
C LEU A 47 -2.25 32.29 -4.42
N ASP A 48 -2.62 32.74 -3.22
CA ASP A 48 -2.59 34.15 -2.83
C ASP A 48 -1.15 34.68 -2.63
N LYS A 49 -0.21 33.80 -2.28
CA LYS A 49 1.22 34.10 -2.08
C LYS A 49 2.10 33.89 -3.30
N LEU A 50 1.56 33.54 -4.47
CA LEU A 50 2.33 33.51 -5.71
C LEU A 50 2.35 34.91 -6.33
N PRO A 51 3.43 35.71 -6.15
CA PRO A 51 3.60 36.92 -6.94
C PRO A 51 3.68 36.54 -8.43
N GLU A 52 3.04 37.37 -9.24
CA GLU A 52 3.03 37.41 -10.70
C GLU A 52 4.44 37.59 -11.30
N ASN A 53 5.37 36.67 -11.04
CA ASN A 53 6.72 36.70 -11.60
C ASN A 53 7.34 35.30 -11.69
N LEU A 54 6.83 34.49 -12.62
CA LEU A 54 7.53 33.31 -13.15
C LEU A 54 7.53 33.32 -14.67
N SER A 55 7.91 34.48 -15.24
CA SER A 55 8.53 34.54 -16.56
C SER A 55 10.05 34.44 -16.40
N GLY A 56 10.60 33.23 -16.62
CA GLY A 56 12.02 33.02 -16.94
C GLY A 56 12.89 32.45 -15.82
N GLU A 57 13.27 31.17 -15.93
CA GLU A 57 14.64 30.72 -16.20
C GLU A 57 14.75 29.19 -16.04
N GLY A 58 15.28 28.52 -17.05
CA GLY A 58 15.67 27.11 -16.99
C GLY A 58 17.14 26.95 -16.63
N ASN A 59 17.50 25.80 -16.03
CA ASN A 59 18.44 24.84 -16.63
C ASN A 59 18.61 23.55 -15.78
N SER A 60 18.39 22.41 -16.45
CA SER A 60 19.04 21.10 -16.37
C SER A 60 19.52 20.47 -15.06
N VAL A 61 18.97 19.27 -14.79
CA VAL A 61 19.80 18.05 -14.70
C VAL A 61 19.36 17.08 -15.80
N LYS A 62 20.37 16.52 -16.48
CA LYS A 62 20.35 15.80 -17.76
C LYS A 62 19.77 14.37 -17.68
N LYS A 63 19.05 14.04 -18.75
CA LYS A 63 18.65 12.72 -19.30
C LYS A 63 19.86 11.89 -19.78
N THR A 64 19.67 10.56 -19.94
CA THR A 64 20.29 9.59 -20.92
C THR A 64 21.05 8.41 -20.25
N GLU A 65 20.88 7.10 -20.47
CA GLU A 65 19.99 6.20 -21.27
C GLU A 65 20.19 4.72 -20.81
N ALA A 66 19.09 3.98 -20.70
CA ALA A 66 18.78 2.56 -20.99
C ALA A 66 19.89 1.47 -21.17
N PRO A 67 19.59 0.21 -20.78
CA PRO A 67 18.99 -0.67 -21.79
C PRO A 67 17.51 -0.90 -21.59
N VAL A 68 16.78 -0.65 -22.66
CA VAL A 68 15.45 -1.15 -22.94
C VAL A 68 15.58 -2.66 -23.10
N ALA A 69 15.12 -3.39 -22.08
CA ALA A 69 14.64 -4.76 -22.18
C ALA A 69 13.24 -4.74 -21.57
N GLU A 70 12.27 -4.33 -22.36
CA GLU A 70 11.36 -5.26 -23.04
C GLU A 70 10.15 -5.62 -22.17
N LEU A 71 9.02 -5.10 -22.64
CA LEU A 71 7.67 -5.65 -22.50
C LEU A 71 6.93 -5.32 -21.20
N ASP A 72 6.10 -4.29 -21.33
CA ASP A 72 4.68 -4.33 -20.94
C ASP A 72 4.22 -5.76 -20.66
N SER A 73 4.16 -6.09 -19.39
CA SER A 73 3.56 -7.35 -18.98
C SER A 73 2.79 -7.21 -17.67
N GLY A 74 2.68 -6.02 -17.06
CA GLY A 74 1.88 -5.87 -15.83
C GLY A 74 2.30 -6.81 -14.69
N LEU A 75 3.51 -7.40 -14.78
CA LEU A 75 4.12 -8.19 -13.72
C LEU A 75 4.97 -7.27 -12.85
N VAL A 76 4.86 -7.48 -11.55
CA VAL A 76 5.57 -6.78 -10.50
C VAL A 76 6.84 -7.56 -10.18
N ASP A 77 7.99 -6.89 -10.29
CA ASP A 77 9.30 -7.47 -10.00
C ASP A 77 9.59 -7.47 -8.49
N LEU A 78 9.86 -8.62 -7.87
CA LEU A 78 10.05 -8.66 -6.41
C LEU A 78 11.27 -7.89 -5.89
N ASN A 79 12.36 -7.85 -6.68
CA ASN A 79 13.62 -7.22 -6.30
C ASN A 79 13.61 -5.71 -6.60
N HIS A 80 12.91 -5.29 -7.65
CA HIS A 80 12.90 -3.91 -8.12
C HIS A 80 11.58 -3.15 -7.88
N ALA A 81 10.49 -3.83 -7.51
CA ALA A 81 9.19 -3.20 -7.31
C ALA A 81 9.23 -2.08 -6.27
N THR A 82 8.42 -1.06 -6.48
CA THR A 82 8.18 -0.05 -5.46
C THR A 82 7.18 -0.55 -4.42
N LEU A 83 7.10 0.15 -3.28
CA LEU A 83 6.08 -0.15 -2.28
C LEU A 83 4.66 -0.06 -2.86
N ALA A 84 4.42 0.87 -3.79
CA ALA A 84 3.13 1.03 -4.43
C ALA A 84 2.75 -0.18 -5.28
N ASP A 85 3.71 -0.70 -6.06
CA ASP A 85 3.48 -1.87 -6.92
C ASP A 85 3.19 -3.13 -6.11
N LEU A 86 3.89 -3.31 -4.98
CA LEU A 86 3.64 -4.42 -4.05
C LEU A 86 2.27 -4.29 -3.38
N VAL A 87 1.84 -3.08 -3.02
CA VAL A 87 0.53 -2.83 -2.40
C VAL A 87 -0.63 -2.95 -3.40
N ALA A 88 -0.37 -2.81 -4.69
CA ALA A 88 -1.35 -3.06 -5.73
C ALA A 88 -1.73 -4.55 -5.86
N LEU A 89 -0.93 -5.45 -5.28
CA LEU A 89 -1.18 -6.89 -5.30
C LEU A 89 -2.31 -7.27 -4.32
N PRO A 90 -3.26 -8.14 -4.72
CA PRO A 90 -4.31 -8.61 -3.84
C PRO A 90 -3.74 -9.23 -2.56
N LYS A 91 -4.34 -8.85 -1.43
CA LYS A 91 -3.99 -9.28 -0.06
C LYS A 91 -2.61 -8.80 0.44
N ILE A 92 -1.91 -7.95 -0.32
CA ILE A 92 -0.65 -7.33 0.10
C ILE A 92 -0.93 -5.87 0.50
N GLY A 93 -0.91 -5.59 1.80
CA GLY A 93 -1.02 -4.22 2.33
C GLY A 93 0.33 -3.55 2.55
N LYS A 94 0.34 -2.27 2.92
CA LYS A 94 1.58 -1.48 3.17
C LYS A 94 2.58 -2.20 4.09
N ALA A 95 2.12 -2.77 5.20
CA ALA A 95 2.97 -3.50 6.15
C ALA A 95 3.54 -4.82 5.59
N LEU A 96 2.85 -5.47 4.66
CA LEU A 96 3.35 -6.66 3.96
C LEU A 96 4.36 -6.26 2.88
N GLY A 97 4.02 -5.27 2.05
CA GLY A 97 4.92 -4.74 1.01
C GLY A 97 6.24 -4.24 1.59
N GLN A 98 6.21 -3.55 2.74
CA GLN A 98 7.43 -3.07 3.39
C GLN A 98 8.32 -4.22 3.87
N ARG A 99 7.72 -5.27 4.45
CA ARG A 99 8.47 -6.48 4.84
C ARG A 99 9.05 -7.22 3.63
N ILE A 100 8.39 -7.18 2.48
CA ILE A 100 8.92 -7.73 1.23
C ILE A 100 10.17 -6.93 0.81
N ILE A 101 10.13 -5.60 0.89
CA ILE A 101 11.29 -4.76 0.55
C ILE A 101 12.46 -5.00 1.51
N GLU A 102 12.19 -5.07 2.81
CA GLU A 102 13.21 -5.30 3.85
C GLU A 102 13.93 -6.65 3.71
N LYS A 103 13.28 -7.66 3.13
CA LYS A 103 13.83 -9.01 2.96
C LYS A 103 14.51 -9.27 1.61
N ARG A 104 14.64 -8.26 0.76
CA ARG A 104 15.41 -8.38 -0.49
C ARG A 104 16.88 -8.76 -0.18
N PRO A 105 17.55 -9.50 -1.07
CA PRO A 105 17.09 -9.97 -2.38
C PRO A 105 16.35 -11.32 -2.35
N TYR A 106 15.53 -11.55 -3.38
CA TYR A 106 14.84 -12.82 -3.65
C TYR A 106 15.45 -13.51 -4.87
N ALA A 107 15.68 -14.82 -4.80
CA ALA A 107 16.18 -15.63 -5.92
C ALA A 107 15.03 -16.27 -6.71
N ALA A 108 13.92 -16.56 -6.02
CA ALA A 108 12.72 -17.13 -6.64
C ALA A 108 11.45 -16.49 -6.08
N ILE A 109 10.33 -16.59 -6.83
CA ILE A 109 9.01 -16.13 -6.36
C ILE A 109 8.65 -16.85 -5.05
N ASP A 110 9.00 -18.13 -4.93
CA ASP A 110 8.73 -18.97 -3.75
C ASP A 110 9.45 -18.48 -2.47
N ASP A 111 10.49 -17.66 -2.58
CA ASP A 111 11.18 -17.07 -1.42
C ASP A 111 10.30 -16.08 -0.64
N LEU A 112 9.22 -15.57 -1.25
CA LEU A 112 8.21 -14.77 -0.55
C LEU A 112 7.57 -15.53 0.62
N LEU A 113 7.57 -16.87 0.61
CA LEU A 113 7.06 -17.67 1.74
C LEU A 113 7.87 -17.49 3.02
N GLN A 114 9.11 -16.98 2.93
CA GLN A 114 9.91 -16.64 4.09
C GLN A 114 9.45 -15.35 4.75
N VAL A 115 8.69 -14.50 4.05
CA VAL A 115 8.15 -13.24 4.60
C VAL A 115 6.99 -13.57 5.52
N GLN A 116 7.08 -13.14 6.77
CA GLN A 116 6.02 -13.39 7.75
C GLN A 116 4.68 -12.82 7.26
N GLY A 117 3.63 -13.64 7.24
CA GLY A 117 2.31 -13.23 6.78
C GLY A 117 2.05 -13.40 5.28
N ILE A 118 3.03 -13.85 4.50
CA ILE A 118 2.78 -14.38 3.16
C ILE A 118 2.42 -15.86 3.28
N SER A 119 1.26 -16.22 2.77
CA SER A 119 0.78 -17.60 2.71
C SER A 119 0.90 -18.11 1.28
N LYS A 120 0.95 -19.44 1.11
CA LYS A 120 0.99 -20.08 -0.22
C LYS A 120 -0.17 -19.64 -1.12
N ASP A 121 -1.36 -19.44 -0.56
CA ASP A 121 -2.54 -18.92 -1.25
C ASP A 121 -2.31 -17.53 -1.87
N ILE A 122 -1.72 -16.61 -1.10
CA ILE A 122 -1.39 -15.26 -1.57
C ILE A 122 -0.36 -15.33 -2.69
N LEU A 123 0.63 -16.22 -2.55
CA LEU A 123 1.65 -16.42 -3.56
C LEU A 123 1.07 -16.98 -4.86
N GLU A 124 0.26 -18.04 -4.79
CA GLU A 124 -0.37 -18.65 -5.97
C GLU A 124 -1.28 -17.66 -6.71
N MET A 125 -2.05 -16.85 -5.98
CA MET A 125 -2.91 -15.81 -6.55
C MET A 125 -2.12 -14.74 -7.30
N ASN A 126 -0.94 -14.38 -6.78
CA ASN A 126 -0.09 -13.35 -7.36
C ASN A 126 0.95 -13.90 -8.34
N ARG A 127 1.15 -15.22 -8.42
CA ARG A 127 2.22 -15.86 -9.22
C ARG A 127 2.17 -15.45 -10.69
N ALA A 128 0.97 -15.27 -11.25
CA ALA A 128 0.79 -14.84 -12.64
C ALA A 128 1.16 -13.36 -12.90
N ARG A 129 1.35 -12.58 -11.83
CA ARG A 129 1.66 -11.14 -11.84
C ARG A 129 3.01 -10.84 -11.20
N LEU A 130 3.79 -11.85 -10.85
CA LEU A 130 5.07 -11.67 -10.17
C LEU A 130 6.20 -12.18 -11.06
N THR A 131 7.31 -11.43 -11.06
CA THR A 131 8.55 -11.85 -11.69
C THR A 131 9.73 -11.60 -10.75
N VAL A 132 10.84 -12.27 -11.00
CA VAL A 132 12.10 -12.09 -10.29
C VAL A 132 13.18 -11.85 -11.32
N SER A 133 13.78 -10.66 -11.31
CA SER A 133 15.01 -10.37 -12.05
C SER A 133 16.22 -10.55 -11.14
N ASP A 134 17.38 -10.82 -11.76
CA ASP A 134 18.64 -10.95 -11.05
C ASP A 134 18.95 -9.69 -10.20
N ALA A 135 19.47 -9.93 -9.00
CA ALA A 135 19.89 -8.86 -8.09
C ALA A 135 21.13 -8.13 -8.64
N PRO A 136 21.25 -6.79 -8.47
CA PRO A 136 22.47 -6.06 -8.79
C PRO A 136 23.64 -6.39 -7.85
#